data_AF-A0A2C9KZG3-F1
#
_entry.id   AF-A0A2C9KZG3-F1
#
_cell.length_a   1.000
_cell.length_b   1.000
_cell.length_c   1.000
_cell.angle_alpha   90.00
_cell.angle_beta   90.00
_cell.angle_gamma   90.00
#
_symmetry.space_group_name_H-M   'P 1'
#
loop_
_entity.id
_entity.type
_entity.pdbx_description
1 polymer ?
#
loop_
_entity_poly.entity_id
_entity_poly.type
_entity_poly.pdbx_seq_one_letter_code
_entity_poly.pdbx_strand_id
1 'polypeptide(L)'
;MAKRIGTFSRIFINLKNSLFSVKQKDAFVGSDKFGNMYFEKLGDEVHNLRASRYIKQKDPQNVDIPEIPVEWEAWLRGRRKNPPSVEEIESNDIKRIQTKKRAEDLERKFSGRKISEPSPAAKVITENIVPSQ
;
A
#
# COMPACT_ATOMS: atom_id res chain seq x y z
N MET A 1 0.59 44.64 14.06
CA MET A 1 0.74 43.81 15.27
C MET A 1 -0.07 42.54 15.11
N ALA A 2 0.57 41.37 15.07
CA ALA A 2 -0.14 40.09 15.00
C ALA A 2 -0.77 39.79 16.37
N LYS A 3 -2.10 39.75 16.46
CA LYS A 3 -2.81 39.36 17.69
C LYS A 3 -2.58 37.88 17.94
N ARG A 4 -1.89 37.54 19.02
CA ARG A 4 -1.71 36.13 19.43
C ARG A 4 -3.04 35.63 20.00
N ILE A 5 -3.60 34.61 19.37
CA ILE A 5 -4.78 33.89 19.85
C ILE A 5 -4.44 33.25 21.20
N GLY A 6 -5.23 33.60 22.22
CA GLY A 6 -5.10 33.05 23.57
C GLY A 6 -5.37 31.55 23.61
N THR A 7 -4.80 30.86 24.61
CA THR A 7 -4.95 29.42 24.83
C THR A 7 -6.42 28.97 24.90
N PHE A 8 -7.28 29.72 25.60
CA PHE A 8 -8.72 29.44 25.68
C PHE A 8 -9.45 29.56 24.34
N SER A 9 -9.07 30.53 23.51
CA SER A 9 -9.64 30.67 22.17
C SER A 9 -9.29 29.44 21.30
N ARG A 10 -8.09 28.88 21.43
CA ARG A 10 -7.68 27.66 20.72
C ARG A 10 -8.47 26.43 21.17
N ILE A 11 -8.77 26.31 22.47
CA ILE A 11 -9.62 25.24 23.02
C ILE A 11 -11.05 25.34 22.45
N PHE A 12 -11.61 26.55 22.40
CA PHE A 12 -12.96 26.76 21.86
C PHE A 12 -13.04 26.50 20.35
N ILE A 13 -12.02 26.89 19.58
CA ILE A 13 -11.92 26.59 18.14
C ILE A 13 -11.88 25.08 17.91
N ASN A 14 -11.04 24.35 18.66
CA ASN A 14 -10.98 22.89 18.54
C ASN A 14 -12.31 22.22 18.92
N LEU A 15 -12.98 22.70 19.97
CA LEU A 15 -14.29 22.19 20.37
C LEU A 15 -15.35 22.44 19.29
N LYS A 16 -15.41 23.66 18.73
CA LYS A 16 -16.32 23.98 17.63
C LYS A 16 -16.05 23.10 16.40
N ASN A 17 -14.79 22.89 16.03
CA ASN A 17 -14.42 22.03 14.92
C ASN A 17 -14.79 20.55 15.16
N SER A 18 -14.81 20.09 16.42
CA SER A 18 -15.29 18.74 16.77
C SER A 18 -16.82 18.60 16.76
N LEU A 19 -17.56 19.65 17.12
CA LEU A 19 -19.02 19.63 17.21
C LEU A 19 -19.68 19.87 15.85
N PHE A 20 -19.08 20.69 15.00
CA PHE A 20 -19.54 20.98 13.65
C PHE A 20 -18.58 20.36 12.64
N SER A 21 -18.77 19.06 12.40
CA SER A 21 -17.94 18.29 11.47
C SER A 21 -18.06 18.83 10.04
N VAL A 22 -16.96 19.39 9.52
CA VAL A 22 -16.86 19.85 8.14
C VAL A 22 -16.75 18.63 7.22
N LYS A 23 -17.68 18.50 6.27
CA LYS A 23 -17.61 17.42 5.27
C LYS A 23 -16.41 17.66 4.35
N GLN A 24 -15.43 16.77 4.40
CA GLN A 24 -14.35 16.73 3.40
C GLN A 24 -14.92 16.37 2.03
N LYS A 25 -14.36 16.97 0.98
CA LYS A 25 -14.68 16.62 -0.41
C LYS A 25 -13.93 15.34 -0.80
N ASP A 26 -14.64 14.46 -1.47
CA ASP A 26 -14.09 13.22 -2.01
C ASP A 26 -13.62 13.48 -3.44
N ALA A 27 -12.30 13.37 -3.68
CA ALA A 27 -11.74 13.48 -5.02
C ALA A 27 -11.65 12.08 -5.66
N PHE A 28 -12.31 11.89 -6.80
CA PHE A 28 -12.17 10.66 -7.57
C PHE A 28 -10.79 10.62 -8.24
N VAL A 29 -10.05 9.54 -8.02
CA VAL A 29 -8.68 9.38 -8.52
C VAL A 29 -8.63 8.46 -9.73
N GLY A 30 -9.35 7.34 -9.67
CA GLY A 30 -9.36 6.37 -10.76
C GLY A 30 -10.10 5.08 -10.41
N SER A 31 -10.08 4.14 -11.35
CA SER A 31 -10.67 2.81 -11.19
C SER A 31 -9.71 1.72 -11.66
N ASP A 32 -9.83 0.53 -11.09
CA ASP A 32 -9.07 -0.63 -11.54
C ASP A 32 -9.87 -1.54 -12.51
N LYS A 33 -9.21 -2.60 -12.97
CA LYS A 33 -9.79 -3.65 -13.83
C LYS A 33 -10.92 -4.46 -13.16
N PHE A 34 -11.03 -4.40 -11.83
CA PHE A 34 -12.05 -5.10 -11.05
C PHE A 34 -13.29 -4.22 -10.81
N GLY A 35 -13.25 -2.96 -11.25
CA GLY A 35 -14.33 -2.00 -11.06
C GLY A 35 -14.33 -1.34 -9.68
N ASN A 36 -13.26 -1.47 -8.90
CA ASN A 36 -13.10 -0.71 -7.67
C ASN A 36 -12.81 0.75 -8.02
N MET A 37 -13.44 1.68 -7.29
CA MET A 37 -13.22 3.12 -7.46
C MET A 37 -12.41 3.67 -6.29
N TYR A 38 -11.38 4.44 -6.58
CA TYR A 38 -10.43 4.96 -5.61
C TYR A 38 -10.65 6.46 -5.40
N PHE A 39 -10.70 6.87 -4.12
CA PHE A 39 -10.96 8.24 -3.71
C PHE A 39 -9.90 8.75 -2.74
N GLU A 40 -9.61 10.05 -2.83
CA GLU A 40 -8.75 10.76 -1.90
C GLU A 40 -9.52 11.91 -1.24
N LYS A 41 -9.44 11.99 0.08
CA LYS A 41 -9.87 13.14 0.87
C LYS A 41 -8.66 14.00 1.14
N LEU A 42 -8.71 15.25 0.69
CA LEU A 42 -7.67 16.23 0.98
C LEU A 42 -7.72 16.64 2.45
N GLY A 43 -6.55 16.75 3.07
CA GLY A 43 -6.41 17.29 4.42
C GLY A 43 -6.61 18.81 4.42
N ASP A 44 -7.12 19.33 5.52
CA ASP A 44 -7.27 20.77 5.74
C ASP A 44 -6.80 21.10 7.16
N GLU A 45 -5.72 21.87 7.26
CA GLU A 45 -5.12 22.25 8.54
C GLU A 45 -6.03 23.18 9.36
N VAL A 46 -6.82 24.04 8.70
CA VAL A 46 -7.69 25.03 9.35
C VAL A 46 -8.79 24.34 10.14
N HIS A 47 -9.34 23.27 9.55
CA HIS A 47 -10.42 22.48 10.12
C HIS A 47 -9.94 21.21 10.84
N ASN A 48 -8.61 21.01 10.97
CA ASN A 48 -8.00 19.82 11.56
C ASN A 48 -8.46 18.50 10.90
N LEU A 49 -8.63 18.53 9.57
CA LEU A 49 -9.09 17.40 8.77
C LEU A 49 -7.89 16.63 8.22
N ARG A 50 -7.86 15.32 8.42
CA ARG A 50 -6.76 14.46 7.97
C ARG A 50 -6.96 14.04 6.52
N ALA A 51 -5.88 14.01 5.75
CA ALA A 51 -5.89 13.39 4.44
C ALA A 51 -6.12 11.87 4.60
N SER A 52 -6.96 11.29 3.75
CA SER A 52 -7.29 9.88 3.80
C SER A 52 -7.58 9.34 2.40
N ARG A 53 -7.32 8.06 2.18
CA ARG A 53 -7.53 7.37 0.90
C ARG A 53 -8.38 6.14 1.16
N TYR A 54 -9.35 5.89 0.31
CA TYR A 54 -10.27 4.77 0.49
C TYR A 54 -10.82 4.28 -0.84
N ILE A 55 -11.42 3.09 -0.80
CA ILE A 55 -12.03 2.42 -1.94
C ILE A 55 -13.54 2.47 -1.77
N LYS A 56 -14.25 2.63 -2.88
CA LYS A 56 -15.68 2.37 -2.98
C LYS A 56 -15.87 1.18 -3.91
N GLN A 57 -16.42 0.10 -3.37
CA GLN A 57 -16.82 -1.07 -4.16
C GLN A 57 -17.94 -0.69 -5.13
N LYS A 58 -17.96 -1.35 -6.28
CA LYS A 58 -19.02 -1.19 -7.28
C LYS A 58 -20.37 -1.62 -6.74
N ASP A 59 -20.41 -2.77 -6.06
CA ASP A 59 -21.60 -3.34 -5.44
C ASP A 59 -21.57 -3.13 -3.93
N PRO A 60 -22.36 -2.20 -3.37
CA PRO A 60 -22.35 -1.91 -1.94
C PRO A 60 -22.88 -3.05 -1.06
N GLN A 61 -23.55 -4.03 -1.67
CA GLN A 61 -24.14 -5.18 -0.98
C GLN A 61 -23.16 -6.36 -0.85
N ASN A 62 -22.03 -6.31 -1.56
CA ASN A 62 -21.02 -7.34 -1.46
C ASN A 62 -20.17 -7.08 -0.20
N VAL A 63 -20.22 -8.02 0.74
CA VAL A 63 -19.51 -7.95 2.03
C VAL A 63 -18.08 -8.53 1.91
N ASP A 64 -17.76 -9.15 0.77
CA ASP A 64 -16.45 -9.74 0.55
C ASP A 64 -15.36 -8.68 0.44
N ILE A 65 -14.16 -9.08 0.85
CA ILE A 65 -12.96 -8.24 0.75
C ILE A 65 -12.71 -7.99 -0.74
N PRO A 66 -12.70 -6.73 -1.20
CA PRO A 66 -12.44 -6.44 -2.60
C PRO A 66 -11.05 -6.92 -2.99
N GLU A 67 -10.93 -7.52 -4.18
CA GLU A 67 -9.63 -7.82 -4.77
C GLU A 67 -8.96 -6.50 -5.20
N ILE A 68 -7.83 -6.17 -4.58
CA ILE A 68 -7.12 -4.92 -4.80
C ILE A 68 -5.78 -5.21 -5.49
N PRO A 69 -5.47 -4.60 -6.64
CA PRO A 69 -4.13 -4.65 -7.22
C PRO A 69 -3.09 -4.09 -6.23
N VAL A 70 -1.90 -4.71 -6.19
CA VAL A 70 -0.85 -4.32 -5.23
C VAL A 70 -0.41 -2.88 -5.42
N GLU A 71 -0.53 -2.37 -6.65
CA GLU A 71 -0.20 -0.99 -6.97
C GLU A 71 -1.08 0.02 -6.26
N TRP A 72 -2.39 -0.25 -6.27
CA TRP A 72 -3.41 0.53 -5.59
C TRP A 72 -3.34 0.34 -4.08
N GLU A 73 -3.05 -0.87 -3.62
CA GLU A 73 -2.83 -1.17 -2.20
C GLU A 73 -1.67 -0.35 -1.61
N ALA A 74 -0.56 -0.23 -2.34
CA ALA A 74 0.58 0.59 -1.93
C ALA A 74 0.23 2.08 -1.85
N TRP A 75 -0.61 2.58 -2.77
CA TRP A 75 -1.09 3.95 -2.75
C TRP A 75 -2.08 4.21 -1.59
N LEU A 76 -3.03 3.32 -1.35
CA LEU A 76 -3.98 3.43 -0.23
C LEU A 76 -3.29 3.46 1.12
N ARG A 77 -2.23 2.65 1.30
CA ARG A 77 -1.42 2.64 2.53
C ARG A 77 -0.48 3.84 2.65
N GLY A 78 -0.45 4.74 1.68
CA GLY A 78 0.42 5.91 1.70
C GLY A 78 1.89 5.61 1.40
N ARG A 79 2.25 4.38 0.99
CA ARG A 79 3.62 4.06 0.57
C ARG A 79 3.98 4.78 -0.73
N ARG A 80 3.00 4.99 -1.61
CA ARG A 80 3.13 5.83 -2.82
C ARG A 80 2.39 7.15 -2.63
N LYS A 81 3.00 8.25 -3.08
CA LYS A 81 2.35 9.56 -3.12
C LYS A 81 1.34 9.65 -4.26
N ASN A 82 1.77 9.27 -5.45
CA ASN A 82 0.98 9.34 -6.68
C ASN A 82 0.20 8.04 -6.92
N PRO A 83 -1.02 8.12 -7.48
CA PRO A 83 -1.76 6.93 -7.89
C PRO A 83 -1.03 6.20 -9.02
N PRO A 84 -1.23 4.89 -9.16
CA PRO A 84 -0.64 4.13 -10.24
C PRO A 84 -1.24 4.50 -11.59
N SER A 85 -0.41 4.48 -12.64
CA SER A 85 -0.85 4.65 -14.03
C SER A 85 -1.36 3.32 -14.60
N VAL A 86 -2.27 3.40 -15.57
CA VAL A 86 -2.80 2.21 -16.28
C VAL A 86 -1.66 1.44 -16.96
N GLU A 87 -0.74 2.13 -17.62
CA GLU A 87 0.42 1.53 -18.29
C GLU A 87 1.36 0.83 -17.30
N GLU A 88 1.54 1.40 -16.10
CA GLU A 88 2.37 0.80 -15.05
C GLU A 88 1.78 -0.53 -14.61
N ILE A 89 0.46 -0.56 -14.37
CA ILE A 89 -0.28 -1.74 -13.94
C ILE A 89 -0.16 -2.85 -14.99
N GLU A 90 -0.37 -2.53 -16.27
CA GLU A 90 -0.24 -3.50 -17.37
C GLU A 90 1.18 -4.08 -17.45
N SER A 91 2.20 -3.23 -17.36
CA SER A 91 3.60 -3.67 -17.41
C SER A 91 3.96 -4.61 -16.24
N ASN A 92 3.39 -4.37 -15.06
CA ASN A 92 3.62 -5.19 -13.87
C ASN A 92 2.86 -6.52 -13.95
N ASP A 93 1.64 -6.52 -14.51
CA ASP A 93 0.88 -7.74 -14.76
C ASP A 93 1.64 -8.67 -15.72
N ILE A 94 2.23 -8.13 -16.80
CA ILE A 94 3.08 -8.91 -17.71
C ILE A 94 4.27 -9.51 -16.96
N LYS A 95 4.97 -8.71 -16.13
CA LYS A 95 6.11 -9.19 -15.33
C LYS A 95 5.69 -10.29 -14.35
N ARG A 96 4.53 -10.18 -13.71
CA ARG A 96 3.97 -11.23 -12.83
C ARG A 96 3.77 -12.53 -13.58
N ILE A 97 3.12 -12.48 -14.73
CA ILE A 97 2.84 -13.66 -15.56
C ILE A 97 4.16 -14.33 -15.98
N GLN A 98 5.13 -13.54 -16.46
CA GLN A 98 6.44 -14.07 -16.85
C GLN A 98 7.19 -14.68 -15.66
N THR A 99 7.14 -14.05 -14.49
CA THR A 99 7.82 -14.54 -13.28
C THR A 99 7.22 -15.86 -12.82
N LYS A 100 5.89 -15.97 -12.83
CA LYS A 100 5.18 -17.21 -12.52
C LYS A 100 5.59 -18.34 -13.47
N LYS A 101 5.61 -18.07 -14.79
CA LYS A 101 6.06 -19.05 -15.79
C LYS A 101 7.51 -19.50 -15.56
N ARG A 102 8.42 -18.56 -15.27
CA ARG A 102 9.82 -18.88 -14.95
C ARG A 102 9.94 -19.73 -13.69
N ALA A 103 9.14 -19.44 -12.65
CA ALA A 103 9.10 -20.24 -11.42
C ALA A 103 8.62 -21.67 -11.70
N GLU A 104 7.55 -21.85 -12.47
CA GLU A 104 7.05 -23.16 -12.88
C GLU A 104 8.08 -23.96 -13.69
N ASP A 105 8.80 -23.30 -14.61
CA ASP A 105 9.86 -23.94 -15.39
C ASP A 105 11.06 -24.36 -14.52
N LEU A 106 11.40 -23.57 -13.49
CA LEU A 106 12.42 -23.93 -12.52
C LEU A 106 11.96 -25.11 -11.66
N GLU A 107 10.75 -25.06 -11.11
CA GLU A 107 10.19 -26.17 -10.34
C GLU A 107 10.18 -27.47 -11.16
N ARG A 108 9.82 -27.42 -12.44
CA ARG A 108 9.90 -28.60 -13.34
C ARG A 108 11.34 -29.12 -13.50
N LYS A 109 12.32 -28.23 -13.63
CA LYS A 109 13.74 -28.61 -13.79
C LYS A 109 14.36 -29.14 -12.50
N PHE A 110 13.86 -28.71 -11.34
CA PHE A 110 14.43 -28.99 -10.02
C PHE A 110 13.59 -29.94 -9.16
N SER A 111 12.38 -30.32 -9.57
CA SER A 111 11.50 -31.25 -8.84
C SER A 111 12.13 -32.63 -8.55
N GLY A 112 13.12 -33.04 -9.34
CA GLY A 112 13.92 -34.26 -9.11
C GLY A 112 15.20 -34.05 -8.30
N ARG A 113 15.69 -32.81 -8.13
CA ARG A 113 16.83 -32.48 -7.26
C ARG A 113 16.29 -32.09 -5.89
N LYS A 114 15.77 -33.07 -5.13
CA LYS A 114 15.58 -32.85 -3.70
C LYS A 114 16.91 -32.42 -3.09
N ILE A 115 16.83 -31.42 -2.22
CA ILE A 115 17.92 -30.78 -1.50
C ILE A 115 18.71 -31.84 -0.74
N SER A 116 19.71 -32.43 -1.39
CA SER A 116 20.83 -33.08 -0.72
C SER A 116 22.05 -32.20 -0.98
N GLU A 117 22.67 -31.81 0.12
CA GLU A 117 23.85 -30.94 0.23
C GLU A 117 23.61 -29.42 0.11
N PRO A 118 23.76 -28.65 1.21
CA PRO A 118 24.10 -27.24 1.07
C PRO A 118 25.39 -27.13 0.25
N SER A 119 25.38 -26.19 -0.70
CA SER A 119 26.50 -25.89 -1.60
C SER A 119 27.85 -25.93 -0.85
N PRO A 120 28.89 -26.59 -1.39
CA PRO A 120 30.19 -26.74 -0.71
C PRO A 120 30.81 -25.40 -0.29
N ALA A 121 30.47 -24.30 -0.98
CA ALA A 121 30.93 -22.96 -0.64
C ALA A 121 30.38 -22.44 0.72
N ALA A 122 29.21 -22.90 1.16
CA ALA A 122 28.61 -22.48 2.44
C ALA A 122 29.23 -23.22 3.64
N LYS A 123 29.65 -24.49 3.48
CA LYS A 123 30.31 -25.29 4.53
C LYS A 123 31.71 -24.75 4.88
N VAL A 124 32.48 -24.33 3.87
CA VAL A 124 33.86 -23.81 4.05
C VAL A 124 33.89 -22.52 4.86
N ILE A 125 32.85 -21.68 4.77
CA ILE A 125 32.77 -20.43 5.53
C ILE A 125 32.44 -20.72 7.00
N THR A 126 31.58 -21.70 7.29
CA THR A 126 31.21 -22.05 8.67
C THR A 126 32.32 -22.76 9.44
N GLU A 127 33.14 -23.58 8.78
CA GLU A 127 34.27 -24.26 9.45
C GLU A 127 35.42 -23.33 9.82
N ASN A 128 35.63 -22.24 9.07
CA ASN A 128 36.72 -21.28 9.32
C ASN A 128 36.40 -20.20 10.37
N ILE A 129 35.15 -20.11 10.84
CA ILE A 129 34.70 -19.02 11.76
C ILE A 129 34.60 -19.48 13.21
N VAL A 130 34.61 -20.78 13.49
CA VAL A 130 34.55 -21.32 14.87
C VAL A 130 35.97 -21.71 15.32
N PRO A 131 36.64 -20.94 16.20
CA PRO A 131 37.90 -21.37 16.77
C PRO A 131 37.61 -22.54 17.73
N SER A 132 38.31 -23.66 17.54
CA SER A 132 38.30 -24.78 18.49
C SER A 132 38.67 -24.29 19.89
N GLN A 133 37.80 -24.54 20.88
CA GLN A 133 38.15 -24.48 22.30
C GLN A 133 39.07 -25.65 22.66
#